data_AF-A0A316RVN9-F1
#
_entry.id   AF-A0A316RVN9-F1
#
_cell.length_a   1.000
_cell.length_b   1.000
_cell.length_c   1.000
_cell.angle_alpha   90.00
_cell.angle_beta   90.00
_cell.angle_gamma   90.00
#
_symmetry.space_group_name_H-M   'P 1'
#
loop_
_entity.id
_entity.type
_entity.pdbx_description
1 polymer ?
#
loop_
_entity_poly.entity_id
_entity_poly.type
_entity_poly.pdbx_seq_one_letter_code
_entity_poly.pdbx_strand_id
1 'polypeptide(L)'
;MDWVDLADAAALFARVGLPAPGRAPLMPLDHQVARKLHALTGPGNRARDLVDLQLVAANAELDLVAKRRVCERLFAYRKAQTWPPEVVLRDGWEGLYAEQASGLPVLQNLADAVEWANGFIRLIAVAG
;
A
#
# COMPACT_ATOMS: atom_id res chain seq x y z
N MET A 1 -18.71 -0.85 -3.13
CA MET A 1 -17.67 -1.71 -3.75
C MET A 1 -17.39 -1.08 -5.09
N ASP A 2 -16.20 -0.54 -5.25
CA ASP A 2 -15.85 0.27 -6.41
C ASP A 2 -15.48 -0.64 -7.58
N TRP A 3 -15.63 -0.12 -8.79
CA TRP A 3 -15.39 -0.84 -10.02
C TRP A 3 -14.54 0.02 -10.93
N VAL A 4 -13.46 -0.56 -11.45
CA VAL A 4 -12.58 0.13 -12.40
C VAL A 4 -12.83 -0.38 -13.81
N ASP A 5 -12.78 0.54 -14.77
CA ASP A 5 -12.70 0.20 -16.19
C ASP A 5 -11.23 -0.07 -16.55
N LEU A 6 -10.96 -1.24 -17.14
CA LEU A 6 -9.62 -1.68 -17.48
C LEU A 6 -9.25 -1.30 -18.92
N ALA A 7 -9.46 -0.03 -19.30
CA ALA A 7 -9.29 0.45 -20.67
C ALA A 7 -7.88 0.17 -21.24
N ASP A 8 -6.83 0.43 -20.45
CA ASP A 8 -5.45 0.16 -20.87
C ASP A 8 -5.20 -1.34 -21.09
N ALA A 9 -5.72 -2.18 -20.19
CA ALA A 9 -5.63 -3.63 -20.35
C ALA A 9 -6.45 -4.12 -21.55
N ALA A 10 -7.61 -3.52 -21.81
CA ALA A 10 -8.41 -3.82 -22.99
C ALA A 10 -7.66 -3.51 -24.29
N ALA A 11 -6.95 -2.38 -24.35
CA ALA A 11 -6.11 -2.03 -25.48
C ALA A 11 -4.95 -3.04 -25.68
N LEU A 12 -4.32 -3.48 -24.60
CA LEU A 12 -3.26 -4.51 -24.65
C LEU A 12 -3.81 -5.87 -25.09
N PHE A 13 -4.96 -6.28 -24.58
CA PHE A 13 -5.59 -7.57 -24.91
C PHE A 13 -5.98 -7.61 -26.39
N ALA A 14 -6.56 -6.53 -26.90
CA ALA A 14 -6.90 -6.40 -28.32
C ALA A 14 -5.66 -6.57 -29.23
N ARG A 15 -4.50 -6.03 -28.82
CA ARG A 15 -3.24 -6.16 -29.59
C ARG A 15 -2.73 -7.60 -29.71
N VAL A 16 -3.13 -8.49 -28.81
CA VAL A 16 -2.75 -9.92 -28.82
C VAL A 16 -3.92 -10.84 -29.19
N GLY A 17 -5.05 -10.28 -29.66
CA GLY A 17 -6.23 -11.06 -30.08
C GLY A 17 -7.07 -11.63 -28.93
N LEU A 18 -6.88 -11.13 -27.71
CA LEU A 18 -7.66 -11.51 -26.54
C LEU A 18 -8.90 -10.62 -26.37
N PRO A 19 -10.02 -11.14 -25.84
CA PRO A 19 -11.21 -10.35 -25.56
C PRO A 19 -10.95 -9.33 -24.44
N ALA A 20 -11.56 -8.15 -24.51
CA ALA A 20 -11.39 -7.13 -23.49
C ALA A 20 -11.84 -7.64 -22.10
N PRO A 21 -11.05 -7.38 -21.03
CA PRO A 21 -11.33 -7.90 -19.69
C PRO A 21 -12.54 -7.23 -19.00
N GLY A 22 -13.09 -6.15 -19.56
CA GLY A 22 -14.23 -5.44 -19.01
C GLY A 22 -13.92 -4.75 -17.67
N ARG A 23 -14.94 -4.60 -16.82
CA ARG A 23 -14.80 -3.96 -15.50
C ARG A 23 -14.46 -4.99 -14.43
N ALA A 24 -13.63 -4.60 -13.46
CA ALA A 24 -13.27 -5.44 -12.32
C ALA A 24 -13.67 -4.80 -10.99
N PRO A 25 -14.15 -5.59 -10.01
CA PRO A 25 -14.45 -5.09 -8.68
C PRO A 25 -13.14 -4.83 -7.92
N LEU A 26 -13.08 -3.69 -7.25
CA LEU A 26 -11.95 -3.30 -6.42
C LEU A 26 -12.22 -3.58 -4.94
N MET A 27 -11.16 -4.02 -4.27
CA MET A 27 -11.14 -4.04 -2.82
C MET A 27 -11.21 -2.60 -2.29
N PRO A 28 -12.00 -2.31 -1.25
CA PRO A 28 -12.02 -1.00 -0.62
C PRO A 28 -10.61 -0.54 -0.21
N LEU A 29 -10.30 0.73 -0.46
CA LEU A 29 -8.94 1.26 -0.29
C LEU A 29 -8.40 1.09 1.14
N ASP A 30 -9.24 1.25 2.15
CA ASP A 30 -8.84 1.09 3.55
C ASP A 30 -8.37 -0.34 3.86
N HIS A 31 -8.99 -1.35 3.23
CA HIS A 31 -8.53 -2.73 3.33
C HIS A 31 -7.19 -2.93 2.61
N GLN A 32 -6.98 -2.28 1.46
CA GLN A 32 -5.70 -2.35 0.75
C GLN A 32 -4.58 -1.76 1.60
N VAL A 33 -4.78 -0.55 2.16
CA VAL A 33 -3.82 0.12 3.04
C VAL A 33 -3.52 -0.74 4.27
N ALA A 34 -4.53 -1.24 4.97
CA ALA A 34 -4.32 -2.07 6.15
C ALA A 34 -3.52 -3.34 5.84
N ARG A 35 -3.81 -4.00 4.70
CA ARG A 35 -3.06 -5.19 4.26
C ARG A 35 -1.61 -4.85 3.91
N LYS A 36 -1.36 -3.69 3.28
CA LYS A 36 -0.01 -3.22 2.97
C LYS A 36 0.78 -2.91 4.24
N LEU A 37 0.20 -2.19 5.19
CA LEU A 37 0.84 -1.90 6.48
C LEU A 37 1.18 -3.18 7.25
N HIS A 38 0.25 -4.14 7.30
CA HIS A 38 0.51 -5.43 7.93
C HIS A 38 1.60 -6.23 7.20
N ALA A 39 1.62 -6.21 5.88
CA ALA A 39 2.63 -6.93 5.11
C ALA A 39 4.02 -6.28 5.26
N LEU A 40 4.09 -4.95 5.14
CA LEU A 40 5.29 -4.14 5.30
C LEU A 40 5.99 -4.39 6.64
N THR A 41 5.22 -4.53 7.72
CA THR A 41 5.72 -4.75 9.08
C THR A 41 5.87 -6.24 9.43
N GLY A 42 5.38 -7.14 8.57
CA GLY A 42 5.59 -8.59 8.67
C GLY A 42 6.89 -9.07 8.02
N PRO A 43 7.23 -10.36 8.15
CA PRO A 43 8.48 -10.90 7.59
C PRO A 43 8.50 -10.85 6.05
N GLY A 44 9.71 -10.80 5.49
CA GLY A 44 9.95 -10.88 4.03
C GLY A 44 10.37 -9.57 3.37
N ASN A 45 10.56 -9.63 2.04
CA ASN A 45 10.97 -8.51 1.21
C ASN A 45 9.74 -7.69 0.77
N ARG A 46 9.46 -6.61 1.51
CA ARG A 46 8.24 -5.81 1.37
C ARG A 46 8.51 -4.33 1.16
N ALA A 47 9.73 -3.96 0.74
CA ALA A 47 10.10 -2.58 0.43
C ALA A 47 9.12 -1.89 -0.54
N ARG A 48 8.54 -2.64 -1.49
CA ARG A 48 7.54 -2.13 -2.44
C ARG A 48 6.30 -1.54 -1.79
N ASP A 49 5.93 -2.03 -0.61
CA ASP A 49 4.73 -1.53 0.06
C ASP A 49 4.94 -0.08 0.53
N LEU A 50 6.18 0.38 0.75
CA LEU A 50 6.49 1.79 1.01
C LEU A 50 6.14 2.68 -0.19
N VAL A 51 6.47 2.24 -1.41
CA VAL A 51 6.12 2.94 -2.65
C VAL A 51 4.60 2.94 -2.83
N ASP A 52 3.99 1.77 -2.75
CA ASP A 52 2.55 1.61 -2.98
C ASP A 52 1.72 2.44 -1.98
N LEU A 53 2.15 2.54 -0.71
CA LEU A 53 1.47 3.35 0.31
C LEU A 53 1.58 4.86 0.03
N GLN A 54 2.75 5.35 -0.42
CA GLN A 54 2.93 6.76 -0.79
C GLN A 54 2.05 7.13 -1.98
N LEU A 55 1.99 6.28 -3.00
CA LEU A 55 1.12 6.49 -4.16
C LEU A 55 -0.35 6.52 -3.76
N VAL A 56 -0.79 5.61 -2.88
CA VAL A 56 -2.17 5.65 -2.37
C VAL A 56 -2.45 6.93 -1.58
N ALA A 57 -1.54 7.34 -0.70
CA ALA A 57 -1.73 8.54 0.12
C ALA A 57 -1.75 9.84 -0.71
N ALA A 58 -1.00 9.89 -1.82
CA ALA A 58 -0.96 11.06 -2.70
C ALA A 58 -2.17 11.17 -3.64
N ASN A 59 -2.81 10.05 -3.99
CA ASN A 59 -3.80 10.01 -5.07
C ASN A 59 -5.22 9.68 -4.61
N ALA A 60 -5.47 9.52 -3.31
CA ALA A 60 -6.79 9.18 -2.81
C ALA A 60 -7.16 9.89 -1.51
N GLU A 61 -8.44 10.22 -1.37
CA GLU A 61 -8.98 10.71 -0.12
C GLU A 61 -9.06 9.58 0.91
N LEU A 62 -8.47 9.83 2.07
CA LEU A 62 -8.27 8.83 3.09
C LEU A 62 -9.12 9.13 4.34
N ASP A 63 -10.20 8.37 4.57
CA ASP A 63 -10.90 8.36 5.88
C ASP A 63 -10.04 7.67 6.95
N LEU A 64 -9.32 8.46 7.73
CA LEU A 64 -8.39 7.97 8.73
C LEU A 64 -9.07 7.20 9.87
N VAL A 65 -10.31 7.57 10.24
CA VAL A 65 -11.07 6.90 11.30
C VAL A 65 -11.51 5.51 10.83
N ALA A 66 -12.02 5.41 9.60
CA ALA A 66 -12.36 4.12 9.00
C ALA A 66 -11.12 3.22 8.87
N LYS A 67 -10.00 3.76 8.39
CA LYS A 67 -8.73 3.02 8.27
C LYS A 67 -8.23 2.50 9.60
N ARG A 68 -8.26 3.32 10.65
CA ARG A 68 -7.85 2.89 11.99
C ARG A 68 -8.62 1.66 12.43
N ARG A 69 -9.96 1.70 12.33
CA ARG A 69 -10.83 0.57 12.68
C ARG A 69 -10.52 -0.68 11.84
N VAL A 70 -10.23 -0.52 10.56
CA VAL A 70 -9.86 -1.64 9.67
C VAL A 70 -8.50 -2.23 10.05
N CYS A 71 -7.52 -1.38 10.35
CA CYS A 71 -6.19 -1.82 10.77
C CYS A 71 -6.24 -2.56 12.10
N GLU A 72 -6.88 -2.00 13.12
CA GLU A 72 -7.05 -2.65 14.43
C GLU A 72 -7.68 -4.04 14.29
N ARG A 73 -8.76 -4.16 13.52
CA ARG A 73 -9.41 -5.46 13.25
C ARG A 73 -8.49 -6.44 12.52
N LEU A 74 -7.80 -5.99 11.47
CA LEU A 74 -6.95 -6.87 10.65
C LEU A 74 -5.76 -7.42 11.46
N PHE A 75 -5.08 -6.56 12.21
CA PHE A 75 -3.93 -6.95 13.03
C PHE A 75 -4.37 -7.88 14.17
N ALA A 76 -5.46 -7.55 14.88
CA ALA A 76 -6.02 -8.41 15.92
C ALA A 76 -6.46 -9.80 15.38
N TYR A 77 -7.03 -9.84 14.17
CA TYR A 77 -7.42 -11.10 13.53
C TYR A 77 -6.21 -11.97 13.15
N ARG A 78 -5.15 -11.36 12.59
CA ARG A 78 -3.98 -12.11 12.12
C ARG A 78 -2.99 -12.51 13.22
N LYS A 79 -2.96 -11.80 14.35
CA LYS A 79 -2.15 -12.13 15.55
C LYS A 79 -0.65 -12.29 15.29
N ALA A 80 -0.12 -11.65 14.24
CA ALA A 80 1.29 -11.72 13.87
C ALA A 80 2.08 -10.48 14.36
N GLN A 81 1.50 -9.29 14.19
CA GLN A 81 2.01 -8.03 14.72
C GLN A 81 0.90 -7.33 15.51
N THR A 82 1.27 -6.45 16.46
CA THR A 82 0.34 -5.58 17.16
C THR A 82 0.06 -4.30 16.38
N TRP A 83 -1.09 -3.69 16.61
CA TRP A 83 -1.40 -2.35 16.12
C TRP A 83 -1.19 -1.29 17.23
N PRO A 84 -0.62 -0.11 16.93
CA PRO A 84 0.06 0.24 15.69
C PRO A 84 1.41 -0.49 15.57
N PRO A 85 1.80 -0.95 14.38
CA PRO A 85 3.12 -1.53 14.19
C PRO A 85 4.17 -0.44 13.95
N GLU A 86 5.43 -0.84 13.96
CA GLU A 86 6.56 0.00 13.56
C GLU A 86 7.22 -0.58 12.30
N VAL A 87 7.54 0.29 11.35
CA VAL A 87 8.33 -0.07 10.17
C VAL A 87 9.80 0.07 10.55
N VAL A 88 10.51 -1.06 10.53
CA VAL A 88 11.95 -1.14 10.81
C VAL A 88 12.69 -1.42 9.50
N LEU A 89 13.77 -0.69 9.26
CA LEU A 89 14.67 -0.92 8.13
C LEU A 89 15.22 -2.36 8.15
N ARG A 90 15.37 -2.95 6.96
CA ARG A 90 15.91 -4.30 6.82
C ARG A 90 17.00 -4.34 5.78
N ASP A 91 17.95 -5.24 6.01
CA ASP A 91 19.05 -5.46 5.09
C ASP A 91 18.54 -5.80 3.67
N GLY A 92 19.20 -5.20 2.68
CA GLY A 92 18.87 -5.37 1.27
C GLY A 92 17.72 -4.47 0.76
N TRP A 93 16.99 -3.76 1.63
CA TRP A 93 15.89 -2.90 1.17
C TRP A 93 16.37 -1.68 0.38
N GLU A 94 17.58 -1.16 0.63
CA GLU A 94 18.09 0.07 -0.01
C GLU A 94 18.04 -0.02 -1.53
N GLY A 95 18.70 -1.05 -2.11
CA GLY A 95 18.73 -1.23 -3.57
C GLY A 95 17.37 -1.58 -4.16
N LEU A 96 16.59 -2.40 -3.46
CA LEU A 96 15.25 -2.81 -3.91
C LEU A 96 14.27 -1.64 -3.92
N TYR A 97 14.31 -0.80 -2.90
CA TYR A 97 13.49 0.39 -2.81
C TYR A 97 13.89 1.41 -3.88
N ALA A 98 15.19 1.66 -4.05
CA ALA A 98 15.68 2.59 -5.07
C ALA A 98 15.24 2.20 -6.49
N GLU A 99 15.31 0.91 -6.84
CA GLU A 99 14.81 0.40 -8.12
C GLU A 99 13.30 0.63 -8.27
N GLN A 100 12.52 0.33 -7.22
CA GLN A 100 11.06 0.42 -7.25
C GLN A 100 10.54 1.86 -7.20
N ALA A 101 11.25 2.77 -6.56
CA ALA A 101 10.91 4.18 -6.43
C ALA A 101 11.30 5.00 -7.66
N SER A 102 12.23 4.49 -8.48
CA SER A 102 12.79 5.19 -9.63
C SER A 102 11.71 5.64 -10.63
N GLY A 103 11.71 6.93 -10.96
CA GLY A 103 10.76 7.52 -11.92
C GLY A 103 9.34 7.69 -11.39
N LEU A 104 9.08 7.37 -10.12
CA LEU A 104 7.79 7.58 -9.47
C LEU A 104 7.80 8.82 -8.57
N PRO A 105 6.65 9.49 -8.40
CA PRO A 105 6.52 10.67 -7.54
C PRO A 105 6.43 10.27 -6.05
N VAL A 106 7.47 9.60 -5.55
CA VAL A 106 7.61 9.13 -4.17
C VAL A 106 8.95 9.56 -3.58
N LEU A 107 9.13 9.44 -2.27
CA LEU A 107 10.42 9.68 -1.61
C LEU A 107 11.47 8.73 -2.19
N GLN A 108 12.60 9.27 -2.62
CA GLN A 108 13.65 8.49 -3.30
C GLN A 108 14.65 7.87 -2.33
N ASN A 109 14.74 8.41 -1.10
CA ASN A 109 15.55 7.86 -0.03
C ASN A 109 14.73 6.88 0.83
N LEU A 110 15.30 5.69 1.11
CA LEU A 110 14.60 4.67 1.88
C LEU A 110 14.36 5.07 3.34
N ALA A 111 15.34 5.73 3.99
CA ALA A 111 15.18 6.16 5.37
C ALA A 111 14.04 7.18 5.51
N ASP A 112 13.97 8.16 4.59
CA ASP A 112 12.86 9.13 4.54
C ASP A 112 11.52 8.42 4.31
N ALA A 113 11.48 7.40 3.45
CA ALA A 113 10.27 6.63 3.19
C ALA A 113 9.80 5.84 4.42
N VAL A 114 10.74 5.28 5.20
CA VAL A 114 10.43 4.59 6.46
C VAL A 114 9.97 5.58 7.53
N GLU A 115 10.61 6.74 7.64
CA GLU A 115 10.18 7.81 8.55
C GLU A 115 8.75 8.27 8.21
N TRP A 116 8.50 8.52 6.92
CA TRP A 116 7.19 8.85 6.40
C TRP A 116 6.15 7.77 6.74
N ALA A 117 6.47 6.49 6.52
CA ALA A 117 5.54 5.40 6.78
C ALA A 117 5.17 5.30 8.27
N ASN A 118 6.15 5.47 9.16
CA ASN A 118 5.91 5.52 10.60
C ASN A 118 5.09 6.76 11.01
N GLY A 119 5.30 7.90 10.36
CA GLY A 119 4.46 9.10 10.51
C GLY A 119 3.01 8.85 10.08
N PHE A 120 2.83 8.18 8.94
CA PHE A 120 1.51 7.82 8.43
C PHE A 120 0.77 6.84 9.34
N ILE A 121 1.46 5.83 9.89
CA ILE A 121 0.89 4.91 10.87
C ILE A 121 0.44 5.67 12.12
N ARG A 122 1.27 6.57 12.66
CA ARG A 122 0.91 7.39 13.83
C ARG A 122 -0.33 8.24 13.56
N LEU A 123 -0.40 8.88 12.39
CA LEU A 123 -1.56 9.68 11.98
C LEU A 123 -2.85 8.86 11.98
N ILE A 124 -2.83 7.65 11.43
CA ILE A 124 -3.98 6.74 11.46
C ILE A 124 -4.30 6.31 12.91
N ALA A 125 -3.29 5.98 13.70
CA ALA A 125 -3.45 5.45 15.05
C ALA A 125 -4.12 6.45 16.02
N VAL A 126 -3.93 7.77 15.81
CA VAL A 126 -4.52 8.82 16.66
C VAL A 126 -5.84 9.38 16.11
N ALA A 127 -6.30 8.94 14.93
CA ALA A 127 -7.57 9.37 14.37
C ALA A 127 -8.75 8.97 15.29
N GLY A 128 -9.63 9.93 15.59
CA GLY A 128 -10.76 9.80 16.51
C GLY A 128 -12.06 10.29 15.89
#